data_AF-A0A3E2HAD3-F1
#
_entry.id   AF-A0A3E2HAD3-F1
#
_cell.length_a   1.000
_cell.length_b   1.000
_cell.length_c   1.000
_cell.angle_alpha   90.00
_cell.angle_beta   90.00
_cell.angle_gamma   90.00
#
_symmetry.space_group_name_H-M   'P 1'
#
loop_
_entity.id
_entity.type
_entity.pdbx_description
1 polymer ?
#
loop_
_entity_poly.entity_id
_entity_poly.type
_entity_poly.pdbx_seq_one_letter_code
_entity_poly.pdbx_strand_id
1 'polypeptide(L)'
;MSNNINLHSKVEMAGQVSRESVLDPSPSYGDHVSDALYTEPASASHSRSSSHPGSISERVRTSQLSIRPLQRGEFKSLTLDKSLIYPSIPPSQALYSLSYTLNSLGSEITLRRSVPGLTRLDGSTTRATDKDLFHITRPPLSHTSFEIKGLRRSTYPGTAYLDLKMGLKGKYWECKFKGQVVLRQKSGVWVDEDGKEIAREQNALPRSKSKDKNKVNAIDYGVKEHPKISFVDDVDQLLMDLMIAVWCAKTWYCATYGAKSARPTMKEAVNRVRLGQEATGRSISKAAIW
;
A
#
# COMPACT_ATOMS: atom_id res chain seq x y z
N MET A 1 -49.40 0.14 -52.58
CA MET A 1 -49.48 1.07 -51.44
C MET A 1 -48.10 1.16 -50.84
N SER A 2 -47.41 2.24 -51.18
CA SER A 2 -46.03 2.53 -50.80
C SER A 2 -46.00 3.12 -49.39
N ASN A 3 -45.11 2.65 -48.53
CA ASN A 3 -44.74 3.37 -47.30
C ASN A 3 -43.21 3.40 -47.14
N ASN A 4 -42.69 4.62 -47.23
CA ASN A 4 -41.38 5.07 -46.79
C ASN A 4 -41.22 4.93 -45.28
N ILE A 5 -40.05 4.50 -44.79
CA ILE A 5 -39.49 5.03 -43.54
C ILE A 5 -37.96 5.18 -43.68
N ASN A 6 -37.52 6.42 -43.53
CA ASN A 6 -36.15 6.94 -43.44
C ASN A 6 -35.45 6.43 -42.17
N LEU A 7 -34.14 6.10 -42.25
CA LEU A 7 -33.30 5.96 -41.06
C LEU A 7 -31.89 6.51 -41.29
N HIS A 8 -31.78 7.77 -40.90
CA HIS A 8 -30.72 8.45 -40.15
C HIS A 8 -29.25 8.00 -40.29
N SER A 9 -28.47 8.96 -40.77
CA SER A 9 -27.04 9.10 -40.66
C SER A 9 -26.53 9.01 -39.21
N LYS A 10 -25.41 8.31 -39.01
CA LYS A 10 -24.63 8.33 -37.77
C LYS A 10 -23.28 8.99 -38.04
N VAL A 11 -23.13 10.17 -37.46
CA VAL A 11 -21.92 10.99 -37.48
C VAL A 11 -20.84 10.32 -36.62
N GLU A 12 -19.67 10.13 -37.24
CA GLU A 12 -18.45 9.65 -36.62
C GLU A 12 -17.69 10.87 -36.06
N MET A 13 -17.54 10.95 -34.73
CA MET A 13 -16.74 11.97 -34.07
C MET A 13 -15.61 11.27 -33.32
N ALA A 14 -14.42 11.30 -33.94
CA ALA A 14 -13.17 10.88 -33.34
C ALA A 14 -12.71 11.92 -32.30
N GLY A 15 -12.86 11.60 -31.02
CA GLY A 15 -12.28 12.37 -29.93
C GLY A 15 -10.85 11.92 -29.65
N GLN A 16 -9.88 12.76 -30.03
CA GLN A 16 -8.49 12.69 -29.54
C GLN A 16 -8.49 12.89 -28.02
N VAL A 17 -8.08 11.86 -27.27
CA VAL A 17 -7.79 11.96 -25.83
C VAL A 17 -6.30 12.24 -25.67
N SER A 18 -5.97 13.44 -25.23
CA SER A 18 -4.63 13.90 -24.91
C SER A 18 -3.98 13.02 -23.83
N ARG A 19 -2.88 12.38 -24.21
CA ARG A 19 -1.96 11.65 -23.34
C ARG A 19 -0.80 12.58 -23.00
N GLU A 20 -0.78 13.13 -21.79
CA GLU A 20 0.46 13.48 -21.07
C GLU A 20 0.11 13.88 -19.63
N SER A 21 0.15 12.90 -18.73
CA SER A 21 0.44 13.16 -17.32
C SER A 21 1.81 12.59 -17.05
N VAL A 22 2.80 13.48 -17.10
CA VAL A 22 4.17 13.22 -16.64
C VAL A 22 4.07 12.79 -15.18
N LEU A 23 4.54 11.57 -14.91
CA LEU A 23 4.59 10.97 -13.58
C LEU A 23 5.62 11.73 -12.74
N ASP A 24 5.17 12.71 -11.97
CA ASP A 24 5.95 13.25 -10.88
C ASP A 24 6.13 12.13 -9.84
N PRO A 25 7.37 11.76 -9.45
CA PRO A 25 7.59 10.73 -8.44
C PRO A 25 6.88 11.13 -7.15
N SER A 26 6.27 10.15 -6.49
CA SER A 26 5.57 10.43 -5.24
C SER A 26 6.59 10.83 -4.19
N PRO A 27 6.31 11.88 -3.40
CA PRO A 27 7.26 12.34 -2.38
C PRO A 27 7.60 11.18 -1.45
N SER A 28 8.90 10.96 -1.24
CA SER A 28 9.41 10.03 -0.24
C SER A 28 9.15 10.64 1.13
N TYR A 29 8.81 9.81 2.12
CA TYR A 29 8.46 10.33 3.45
C TYR A 29 9.60 11.12 4.12
N GLY A 30 10.86 10.93 3.65
CA GLY A 30 12.02 11.72 4.07
C GLY A 30 11.92 13.23 3.82
N ASP A 31 11.00 13.66 2.95
CA ASP A 31 10.77 15.07 2.60
C ASP A 31 9.65 15.73 3.45
N HIS A 32 8.99 14.98 4.34
CA HIS A 32 8.02 15.57 5.26
C HIS A 32 8.73 16.26 6.42
N VAL A 33 8.83 17.58 6.30
CA VAL A 33 9.31 18.45 7.37
C VAL A 33 8.32 18.34 8.54
N SER A 34 8.74 17.67 9.61
CA SER A 34 8.13 17.64 10.96
C SER A 34 7.15 16.50 11.29
N ASP A 35 7.59 15.25 11.24
CA ASP A 35 7.22 14.30 12.30
C ASP A 35 8.34 14.37 13.35
N ALA A 36 8.30 15.43 14.17
CA ALA A 36 9.15 15.53 15.34
C ALA A 36 8.84 14.33 16.25
N LEU A 37 9.68 13.31 16.09
CA LEU A 37 9.96 12.18 16.97
C LEU A 37 9.08 12.16 18.22
N TYR A 38 8.11 11.24 18.21
CA TYR A 38 7.52 10.65 19.40
C TYR A 38 8.64 10.05 20.27
N THR A 39 9.31 10.91 21.03
CA THR A 39 10.16 10.48 22.13
C THR A 39 9.20 10.16 23.27
N GLU A 40 9.08 8.89 23.65
CA GLU A 40 8.47 8.55 24.94
C GLU A 40 9.19 9.36 26.02
N PRO A 41 8.49 10.11 26.90
CA PRO A 41 9.14 10.54 28.12
C PRO A 41 9.44 9.26 28.92
N ALA A 42 10.72 8.88 28.95
CA ALA A 42 11.23 7.90 29.88
C ALA A 42 10.63 8.21 31.25
N SER A 43 10.04 7.18 31.86
CA SER A 43 9.43 7.28 33.18
C SER A 43 10.51 7.58 34.22
N ALA A 44 10.82 8.87 34.41
CA ALA A 44 11.69 9.33 35.47
C ALA A 44 10.89 9.34 36.78
N SER A 45 11.12 8.30 37.56
CA SER A 45 10.79 8.24 38.98
C SER A 45 11.64 9.27 39.74
N HIS A 46 11.00 9.92 40.72
CA HIS A 46 11.60 10.58 41.88
C HIS A 46 12.60 11.73 41.62
N SER A 47 12.19 12.97 41.97
CA SER A 47 12.80 13.70 43.10
C SER A 47 12.08 15.03 43.33
N ARG A 48 11.65 15.24 44.58
CA ARG A 48 11.23 16.54 45.11
C ARG A 48 12.45 17.46 45.17
N SER A 49 12.32 18.70 44.72
CA SER A 49 12.52 19.93 45.52
C SER A 49 13.01 21.13 44.70
N SER A 50 12.59 22.29 45.22
CA SER A 50 13.14 23.64 45.07
C SER A 50 12.66 24.51 43.89
N SER A 51 12.17 25.65 44.32
CA SER A 51 11.66 26.82 43.64
C SER A 51 12.76 27.67 43.01
N HIS A 52 12.59 28.09 41.75
CA HIS A 52 13.20 29.31 41.19
C HIS A 52 12.25 29.96 40.16
N PRO A 53 12.03 31.29 40.22
CA PRO A 53 11.27 32.02 39.22
C PRO A 53 12.19 32.71 38.19
N GLY A 54 11.73 32.78 36.95
CA GLY A 54 12.17 33.75 35.96
C GLY A 54 13.16 33.23 34.92
N SER A 55 12.72 33.16 33.66
CA SER A 55 13.33 33.90 32.54
C SER A 55 12.79 33.41 31.18
N ILE A 56 12.14 34.34 30.49
CA ILE A 56 12.13 34.56 29.04
C ILE A 56 11.59 33.44 28.14
N SER A 57 10.33 33.65 27.74
CA SER A 57 9.69 33.04 26.58
C SER A 57 10.41 33.43 25.28
N GLU A 58 11.15 32.49 24.71
CA GLU A 58 11.47 32.54 23.29
C GLU A 58 10.35 31.82 22.52
N ARG A 59 9.42 32.64 22.02
CA ARG A 59 8.21 32.23 21.33
C ARG A 59 8.58 31.75 19.92
N VAL A 60 9.08 30.52 19.81
CA VAL A 60 9.12 29.81 18.52
C VAL A 60 7.67 29.66 18.07
N ARG A 61 7.29 30.48 17.07
CA ARG A 61 6.04 30.33 16.32
C ARG A 61 6.17 29.08 15.46
N THR A 62 6.01 27.91 16.08
CA THR A 62 5.70 26.68 15.35
C THR A 62 4.31 26.89 14.77
N SER A 63 4.24 27.05 13.45
CA SER A 63 2.99 27.13 12.70
C SER A 63 2.10 25.95 13.10
N GLN A 64 1.11 26.21 13.96
CA GLN A 64 0.09 25.24 14.31
C GLN A 64 -0.70 24.95 13.04
N LEU A 65 -0.29 23.90 12.32
CA LEU A 65 -1.13 23.25 11.34
C LEU A 65 -2.39 22.83 12.09
N SER A 66 -3.48 23.57 11.87
CA SER A 66 -4.80 23.25 12.39
C SER A 66 -5.16 21.84 11.91
N ILE A 67 -5.00 20.86 12.80
CA ILE A 67 -5.40 19.47 12.58
C ILE A 67 -6.92 19.49 12.48
N ARG A 68 -7.45 19.59 11.26
CA ARG A 68 -8.88 19.41 11.02
C ARG A 68 -9.20 17.95 11.36
N PRO A 69 -10.29 17.68 12.09
CA PRO A 69 -10.77 16.32 12.26
C PRO A 69 -10.95 15.71 10.87
N LEU A 70 -10.24 14.62 10.59
CA LEU A 70 -10.28 13.90 9.32
C LEU A 70 -11.74 13.64 8.95
N GLN A 71 -12.26 14.34 7.93
CA GLN A 71 -13.64 14.13 7.52
C GLN A 71 -13.74 12.80 6.76
N ARG A 72 -14.82 12.07 7.04
CA ARG A 72 -15.18 10.83 6.37
C ARG A 72 -15.22 11.09 4.85
N GLY A 73 -14.38 10.41 4.08
CA GLY A 73 -14.41 10.45 2.61
C GLY A 73 -13.40 11.37 1.92
N GLU A 74 -12.51 12.07 2.64
CA GLU A 74 -11.55 12.99 1.96
C GLU A 74 -10.39 12.26 1.26
N PHE A 75 -10.10 11.01 1.60
CA PHE A 75 -8.92 10.30 1.11
C PHE A 75 -9.23 9.37 -0.04
N LYS A 76 -9.21 9.92 -1.27
CA LYS A 76 -9.39 9.13 -2.50
C LYS A 76 -8.21 8.21 -2.81
N SER A 77 -7.02 8.46 -2.25
CA SER A 77 -5.86 7.57 -2.44
C SER A 77 -4.92 7.58 -1.25
N LEU A 78 -4.38 6.39 -0.95
CA LEU A 78 -3.39 6.15 0.09
C LEU A 78 -2.13 5.53 -0.51
N THR A 79 -1.00 5.87 0.10
CA THR A 79 0.33 5.36 -0.20
C THR A 79 0.88 4.67 1.04
N LEU A 80 1.53 3.52 0.86
CA LEU A 80 2.24 2.81 1.92
C LEU A 80 3.75 3.04 1.74
N ASP A 81 4.41 3.56 2.76
CA ASP A 81 5.86 3.66 2.85
C ASP A 81 6.34 3.03 4.16
N LYS A 82 7.28 2.08 4.08
CA LYS A 82 7.76 1.30 5.22
C LYS A 82 6.61 0.68 6.04
N SER A 83 6.29 1.27 7.18
CA SER A 83 5.20 0.87 8.08
C SER A 83 4.11 1.93 8.20
N LEU A 84 4.11 3.00 7.40
CA LEU A 84 3.18 4.11 7.46
C LEU A 84 2.30 4.16 6.22
N ILE A 85 1.02 4.48 6.41
CA ILE A 85 0.05 4.64 5.34
C ILE A 85 -0.55 6.04 5.44
N TYR A 86 -0.36 6.83 4.40
CA TYR A 86 -0.74 8.25 4.37
C TYR A 86 -1.42 8.61 3.04
N PRO A 87 -2.19 9.71 3.01
CA PRO A 87 -2.75 10.26 1.78
C PRO A 87 -1.66 10.53 0.75
N SER A 88 -1.90 10.13 -0.50
CA SER A 88 -0.88 10.27 -1.55
C SER A 88 -0.59 11.71 -1.98
N ILE A 89 -1.35 12.69 -1.50
CA ILE A 89 -1.22 14.11 -1.83
C ILE A 89 -0.58 14.82 -0.62
N PRO A 90 0.64 15.39 -0.75
CA PRO A 90 1.28 16.14 0.32
C PRO A 90 0.68 17.55 0.50
N PRO A 91 0.89 18.20 1.68
CA PRO A 91 1.43 17.63 2.90
C PRO A 91 0.41 16.66 3.53
N SER A 92 0.88 15.50 4.00
CA SER A 92 -0.02 14.49 4.57
C SER A 92 0.57 13.86 5.83
N GLN A 93 -0.33 13.41 6.70
CA GLN A 93 -0.01 12.71 7.94
C GLN A 93 -0.42 11.24 7.80
N ALA A 94 0.31 10.35 8.47
CA ALA A 94 -0.02 8.93 8.48
C ALA A 94 -1.38 8.70 9.16
N LEU A 95 -2.30 8.11 8.41
CA LEU A 95 -3.63 7.72 8.90
C LEU A 95 -3.63 6.32 9.48
N TYR A 96 -2.72 5.47 9.00
CA TYR A 96 -2.53 4.13 9.52
C TYR A 96 -1.05 3.84 9.69
N SER A 97 -0.76 2.91 10.59
CA SER A 97 0.57 2.38 10.79
C SER A 97 0.53 0.87 10.98
N LEU A 98 1.64 0.23 10.65
CA LEU A 98 1.88 -1.19 10.88
C LEU A 98 2.84 -1.34 12.06
N SER A 99 2.71 -2.43 12.81
CA SER A 99 3.62 -2.74 13.92
C SER A 99 5.10 -2.80 13.51
N TYR A 100 5.38 -3.11 12.24
CA TYR A 100 6.72 -3.06 11.64
C TYR A 100 6.63 -3.03 10.10
N THR A 101 7.72 -2.70 9.43
CA THR A 101 7.82 -2.69 7.96
C THR A 101 7.59 -4.07 7.35
N LEU A 102 6.73 -4.17 6.34
CA LEU A 102 6.42 -5.45 5.68
C LEU A 102 7.68 -6.13 5.14
N ASN A 103 8.02 -7.28 5.73
CA ASN A 103 9.23 -8.03 5.41
C ASN A 103 8.96 -9.54 5.45
N SER A 104 9.97 -10.35 5.17
CA SER A 104 9.80 -11.81 5.15
C SER A 104 9.85 -12.49 6.53
N LEU A 105 10.27 -11.78 7.58
CA LEU A 105 10.78 -12.36 8.84
C LEU A 105 9.72 -12.60 9.93
N GLY A 106 8.52 -11.99 9.87
CA GLY A 106 7.48 -12.18 10.90
C GLY A 106 6.31 -13.06 10.46
N SER A 107 5.55 -13.62 11.39
CA SER A 107 4.30 -14.36 11.09
C SER A 107 3.04 -13.53 11.28
N GLU A 108 3.13 -12.36 11.92
CA GLU A 108 1.97 -11.51 12.21
C GLU A 108 2.28 -10.01 12.15
N ILE A 109 1.35 -9.19 11.66
CA ILE A 109 1.43 -7.73 11.72
C ILE A 109 0.15 -7.16 12.33
N THR A 110 0.26 -6.03 13.03
CA THR A 110 -0.91 -5.28 13.51
C THR A 110 -1.09 -4.02 12.67
N LEU A 111 -2.31 -3.79 12.16
CA LEU A 111 -2.71 -2.54 11.53
C LEU A 111 -3.35 -1.63 12.58
N ARG A 112 -2.84 -0.41 12.69
CA ARG A 112 -3.32 0.63 13.58
C ARG A 112 -3.86 1.80 12.78
N ARG A 113 -4.87 2.49 13.31
CA ARG A 113 -5.32 3.79 12.81
C ARG A 113 -4.90 4.89 13.76
N SER A 114 -4.29 5.94 13.22
CA SER A 114 -4.05 7.20 13.91
C SER A 114 -5.37 7.93 14.09
N VAL A 115 -5.79 8.18 15.33
CA VAL A 115 -6.99 8.96 15.63
C VAL A 115 -6.56 10.33 16.15
N PRO A 116 -6.88 11.43 15.42
CA PRO A 116 -6.62 12.77 15.89
C PRO A 116 -7.24 13.02 17.26
N GLY A 117 -6.55 13.84 18.05
CA GLY A 117 -7.09 14.34 19.30
C GLY A 117 -8.41 15.08 19.10
N LEU A 118 -9.33 14.95 20.06
CA LEU A 118 -10.50 15.79 20.12
C LEU A 118 -10.09 17.18 20.61
N THR A 119 -10.39 18.22 19.82
CA THR A 119 -10.36 19.59 20.31
C THR A 119 -11.59 19.82 21.18
N ARG A 120 -11.38 20.03 22.46
CA ARG A 120 -12.43 20.36 23.41
C ARG A 120 -12.86 21.81 23.24
N LEU A 121 -14.04 22.16 23.77
CA LEU A 121 -14.61 23.51 23.70
C LEU A 121 -13.74 24.57 24.40
N ASP A 122 -12.89 24.16 25.34
CA ASP A 122 -11.91 25.00 26.02
C ASP A 122 -10.65 25.29 25.18
N GLY A 123 -10.60 24.80 23.93
CA GLY A 123 -9.45 24.93 23.03
C GLY A 123 -8.32 23.93 23.32
N SER A 124 -8.44 23.09 24.35
CA SER A 124 -7.47 22.03 24.61
C SER A 124 -7.64 20.87 23.63
N THR A 125 -6.54 20.38 23.06
CA THR A 125 -6.54 19.20 22.20
C THR A 125 -6.12 17.99 23.01
N THR A 126 -6.92 16.92 22.99
CA THR A 126 -6.44 15.66 23.55
C THR A 126 -5.28 15.14 22.69
N ARG A 127 -4.39 14.34 23.26
CA ARG A 127 -3.34 13.68 22.47
C ARG A 127 -3.98 12.78 21.40
N ALA A 128 -3.41 12.75 20.21
CA ALA A 128 -3.76 11.74 19.21
C ALA A 128 -3.48 10.35 19.79
N THR A 129 -4.32 9.38 19.43
CA THR A 129 -4.20 8.00 19.94
C THR A 129 -4.24 7.01 18.80
N ASP A 130 -3.37 6.01 18.86
CA ASP A 130 -3.41 4.90 17.93
C ASP A 130 -4.41 3.85 18.40
N LYS A 131 -5.23 3.36 17.46
CA LYS A 131 -6.17 2.28 17.69
C LYS A 131 -5.78 1.08 16.86
N ASP A 132 -5.32 0.02 17.52
CA ASP A 132 -5.17 -1.30 16.88
C ASP A 132 -6.50 -1.75 16.28
N LEU A 133 -6.55 -1.96 14.97
CA LEU A 133 -7.75 -2.33 14.23
C LEU A 133 -7.75 -3.82 13.92
N PHE A 134 -6.72 -4.31 13.22
CA PHE A 134 -6.67 -5.69 12.77
C PHE A 134 -5.34 -6.35 13.13
N HIS A 135 -5.43 -7.61 13.49
CA HIS A 135 -4.30 -8.51 13.53
C HIS A 135 -4.28 -9.35 12.25
N ILE A 136 -3.18 -9.30 11.51
CA ILE A 136 -3.02 -10.01 10.24
C ILE A 136 -1.97 -11.10 10.47
N THR A 137 -2.36 -12.36 10.35
CA THR A 137 -1.51 -13.51 10.62
C THR A 137 -1.32 -14.33 9.35
N ARG A 138 -0.11 -14.86 9.15
CA ARG A 138 0.19 -15.87 8.14
C ARG A 138 0.11 -17.24 8.78
N PRO A 139 -0.88 -18.08 8.42
CA PRO A 139 -0.94 -19.43 8.95
C PRO A 139 0.35 -20.19 8.61
N PRO A 140 0.89 -20.99 9.55
CA PRO A 140 1.99 -21.89 9.25
C PRO A 140 1.66 -22.76 8.03
N LEU A 141 2.66 -23.00 7.17
CA LEU A 141 2.54 -23.82 5.95
C LEU A 141 1.63 -23.27 4.84
N SER A 142 0.90 -22.17 5.08
CA SER A 142 0.17 -21.49 4.02
C SER A 142 0.99 -20.34 3.45
N HIS A 143 1.40 -20.50 2.20
CA HIS A 143 2.09 -19.43 1.47
C HIS A 143 1.12 -18.44 0.81
N THR A 144 -0.15 -18.81 0.69
CA THR A 144 -1.14 -18.11 -0.14
C THR A 144 -2.38 -17.67 0.61
N SER A 145 -2.41 -17.82 1.93
CA SER A 145 -3.53 -17.36 2.77
C SER A 145 -3.07 -16.50 3.94
N PHE A 146 -3.97 -15.63 4.39
CA PHE A 146 -3.81 -14.77 5.55
C PHE A 146 -5.10 -14.79 6.37
N GLU A 147 -4.95 -14.76 7.68
CA GLU A 147 -6.04 -14.54 8.63
C GLU A 147 -6.03 -13.06 9.02
N ILE A 148 -7.19 -12.40 8.98
CA ILE A 148 -7.36 -10.99 9.33
C ILE A 148 -8.43 -10.88 10.41
N LYS A 149 -8.00 -10.69 11.65
CA LYS A 149 -8.86 -10.66 12.84
C LYS A 149 -9.11 -9.24 13.30
N GLY A 150 -10.38 -8.84 13.39
CA GLY A 150 -10.76 -7.56 13.99
C GLY A 150 -10.48 -7.53 15.50
N LEU A 151 -9.87 -6.45 15.97
CA LEU A 151 -9.51 -6.24 17.39
C LEU A 151 -10.49 -5.32 18.12
N ARG A 152 -11.44 -4.70 17.42
CA ARG A 152 -12.39 -3.74 18.00
C ARG A 152 -13.80 -3.96 17.50
N ARG A 153 -14.78 -3.40 18.21
CA ARG A 153 -16.18 -3.35 17.77
C ARG A 153 -16.39 -2.45 16.54
N SER A 154 -15.48 -1.51 16.32
CA SER A 154 -15.47 -0.59 15.18
C SER A 154 -14.72 -1.12 13.97
N THR A 155 -14.54 -2.44 13.87
CA THR A 155 -13.94 -3.10 12.71
C THR A 155 -14.93 -4.07 12.11
N TYR A 156 -14.70 -4.48 10.86
CA TYR A 156 -15.53 -5.50 10.22
C TYR A 156 -15.63 -6.75 11.11
N PRO A 157 -16.84 -7.24 11.41
CA PRO A 157 -17.04 -8.22 12.48
C PRO A 157 -16.48 -9.61 12.14
N GLY A 158 -15.73 -10.18 13.08
CA GLY A 158 -15.21 -11.55 13.00
C GLY A 158 -13.80 -11.64 12.42
N THR A 159 -13.51 -12.78 11.80
CA THR A 159 -12.22 -13.09 11.19
C THR A 159 -12.40 -13.26 9.69
N ALA A 160 -11.61 -12.51 8.91
CA ALA A 160 -11.51 -12.65 7.48
C ALA A 160 -10.41 -13.65 7.10
N TYR A 161 -10.61 -14.37 6.01
CA TYR A 161 -9.59 -15.20 5.36
C TYR A 161 -9.33 -14.65 3.96
N LEU A 162 -8.10 -14.19 3.75
CA LEU A 162 -7.65 -13.70 2.46
C LEU A 162 -6.83 -14.79 1.76
N ASP A 163 -7.33 -15.27 0.61
CA ASP A 163 -6.71 -16.34 -0.18
C ASP A 163 -6.33 -15.87 -1.58
N LEU A 164 -5.13 -16.24 -2.04
CA LEU A 164 -4.78 -16.19 -3.45
C LEU A 164 -5.32 -17.44 -4.15
N LYS A 165 -6.17 -17.24 -5.15
CA LYS A 165 -6.79 -18.30 -5.96
C LYS A 165 -6.25 -18.31 -7.39
N MET A 166 -6.32 -19.49 -8.02
CA MET A 166 -6.00 -19.70 -9.43
C MET A 166 -7.31 -19.92 -10.20
N GLY A 167 -7.59 -19.07 -11.19
CA GLY A 167 -8.71 -19.26 -12.11
C GLY A 167 -8.24 -19.36 -13.56
N LEU A 168 -9.17 -19.70 -14.47
CA LEU A 168 -8.88 -19.80 -15.92
C LEU A 168 -8.27 -18.51 -16.50
N LYS A 169 -8.71 -17.36 -16.00
CA LYS A 169 -8.25 -16.02 -16.41
C LYS A 169 -7.08 -15.50 -15.55
N GLY A 170 -6.38 -16.37 -14.85
CA GLY A 170 -5.22 -16.06 -14.03
C GLY A 170 -5.49 -15.96 -12.53
N LYS A 171 -4.50 -15.44 -11.81
CA LYS A 171 -4.50 -15.25 -10.34
C LYS A 171 -5.47 -14.14 -9.91
N TYR A 172 -6.14 -14.35 -8.79
CA TYR A 172 -7.03 -13.39 -8.15
C TYR A 172 -7.06 -13.62 -6.63
N TRP A 173 -7.41 -12.60 -5.86
CA TRP A 173 -7.58 -12.74 -4.40
C TRP A 173 -9.04 -12.76 -4.01
N GLU A 174 -9.38 -13.50 -2.96
CA GLU A 174 -10.68 -13.47 -2.31
C GLU A 174 -10.51 -13.25 -0.80
N CYS A 175 -11.23 -12.29 -0.24
CA CYS A 175 -11.38 -12.12 1.20
C CYS A 175 -12.75 -12.67 1.62
N LYS A 176 -12.78 -13.57 2.60
CA LYS A 176 -13.99 -14.25 3.06
C LYS A 176 -14.26 -14.02 4.54
N PHE A 177 -15.51 -13.74 4.90
CA PHE A 177 -16.00 -13.81 6.27
C PHE A 177 -16.99 -14.96 6.39
N LYS A 178 -16.80 -15.85 7.37
CA LYS A 178 -17.69 -17.00 7.61
C LYS A 178 -17.99 -17.80 6.31
N GLY A 179 -17.01 -17.91 5.42
CA GLY A 179 -17.12 -18.61 4.13
C GLY A 179 -17.69 -17.80 2.97
N GLN A 180 -18.28 -16.62 3.22
CA GLN A 180 -18.83 -15.75 2.18
C GLN A 180 -17.77 -14.78 1.66
N VAL A 181 -17.70 -14.59 0.34
CA VAL A 181 -16.76 -13.66 -0.29
C VAL A 181 -17.28 -12.24 -0.13
N VAL A 182 -16.53 -11.41 0.59
CA VAL A 182 -16.87 -9.99 0.78
C VAL A 182 -16.07 -9.08 -0.15
N LEU A 183 -14.86 -9.48 -0.52
CA LEU A 183 -13.98 -8.72 -1.41
C LEU A 183 -13.29 -9.66 -2.39
N ARG A 184 -13.18 -9.23 -3.64
CA ARG A 184 -12.42 -9.94 -4.67
C ARG A 184 -11.48 -8.99 -5.39
N GLN A 185 -10.23 -9.39 -5.55
CA GLN A 185 -9.25 -8.64 -6.31
C GLN A 185 -8.90 -9.33 -7.62
N LYS A 186 -8.96 -8.60 -8.72
CA LYS A 186 -8.44 -9.08 -9.99
C LYS A 186 -7.86 -7.93 -10.79
N SER A 187 -6.65 -8.13 -11.31
CA SER A 187 -5.99 -7.15 -12.21
C SER A 187 -5.87 -5.73 -11.63
N GLY A 188 -5.63 -5.62 -10.34
CA GLY A 188 -5.48 -4.34 -9.64
C GLY A 188 -6.79 -3.80 -9.09
N VAL A 189 -7.94 -4.33 -9.50
CA VAL A 189 -9.27 -3.84 -9.10
C VAL A 189 -9.82 -4.71 -7.97
N TRP A 190 -10.31 -4.07 -6.92
CA TRP A 190 -11.05 -4.67 -5.82
C TRP A 190 -12.53 -4.39 -6.00
N VAL A 191 -13.33 -5.45 -5.92
CA VAL A 191 -14.79 -5.39 -5.96
C VAL A 191 -15.38 -6.01 -4.70
N ASP A 192 -16.57 -5.56 -4.32
CA ASP A 192 -17.37 -6.13 -3.23
C ASP A 192 -18.11 -7.42 -3.67
N GLU A 193 -19.03 -7.90 -2.81
CA GLU A 193 -19.85 -9.09 -3.05
C GLU A 193 -20.80 -8.95 -4.25
N ASP A 194 -21.29 -7.73 -4.52
CA ASP A 194 -22.15 -7.39 -5.65
C ASP A 194 -21.36 -7.18 -6.95
N GLY A 195 -20.02 -7.17 -6.87
CA GLY A 195 -19.14 -6.92 -8.00
C GLY A 195 -18.94 -5.43 -8.31
N LYS A 196 -19.38 -4.53 -7.43
CA LYS A 196 -19.13 -3.10 -7.54
C LYS A 196 -17.67 -2.80 -7.16
N GLU A 197 -17.01 -1.94 -7.93
CA GLU A 197 -15.65 -1.51 -7.64
C GLU A 197 -15.60 -0.69 -6.35
N ILE A 198 -14.69 -1.05 -5.45
CA ILE A 198 -14.47 -0.34 -4.18
C ILE A 198 -13.11 0.34 -4.12
N ALA A 199 -12.11 -0.24 -4.77
CA ALA A 199 -10.75 0.28 -4.76
C ALA A 199 -9.94 -0.25 -5.95
N ARG A 200 -8.87 0.46 -6.25
CA ARG A 200 -7.93 0.15 -7.33
C ARG A 200 -6.51 0.36 -6.84
N GLU A 201 -5.71 -0.67 -6.99
CA GLU A 201 -4.28 -0.58 -6.72
C GLU A 201 -3.54 0.06 -7.89
N GLN A 202 -2.67 1.00 -7.56
CA GLN A 202 -1.73 1.63 -8.49
C GLN A 202 -0.31 1.28 -8.05
N ASN A 203 0.61 1.21 -9.02
CA ASN A 203 1.96 0.70 -8.78
C ASN A 203 1.99 -0.72 -8.17
N ALA A 204 0.89 -1.47 -8.28
CA ALA A 204 0.88 -2.89 -8.02
C ALA A 204 1.97 -3.53 -8.88
N LEU A 205 2.78 -4.38 -8.24
CA LEU A 205 3.98 -4.99 -8.79
C LEU A 205 3.87 -5.35 -10.27
N PRO A 206 4.94 -5.16 -11.06
CA PRO A 206 4.88 -5.36 -12.49
C PRO A 206 4.42 -6.78 -12.77
N ARG A 207 3.26 -6.90 -13.43
CA ARG A 207 2.93 -8.15 -14.13
C ARG A 207 4.04 -8.35 -15.14
N SER A 208 4.87 -9.36 -14.92
CA SER A 208 5.90 -9.81 -15.87
C SER A 208 5.25 -10.10 -17.23
N LYS A 209 5.12 -9.06 -18.05
CA LYS A 209 4.76 -9.07 -19.46
C LYS A 209 5.45 -7.89 -20.15
N SER A 210 6.77 -7.73 -19.98
CA SER A 210 7.54 -7.00 -20.98
C SER A 210 8.30 -8.02 -21.82
N LYS A 211 7.88 -8.10 -23.09
CA LYS A 211 8.57 -8.80 -24.17
C LYS A 211 9.54 -7.83 -24.85
N ASP A 212 10.13 -6.90 -24.09
CA ASP A 212 11.10 -5.92 -24.57
C ASP A 212 12.49 -6.32 -24.11
N LYS A 213 13.28 -6.82 -25.06
CA LYS A 213 14.62 -7.38 -24.84
C LYS A 213 15.73 -6.33 -24.69
N ASN A 214 15.41 -5.03 -24.66
CA ASN A 214 16.42 -3.98 -24.84
C ASN A 214 16.53 -2.93 -23.73
N LYS A 215 15.99 -3.18 -22.53
CA LYS A 215 16.22 -2.29 -21.39
C LYS A 215 16.85 -3.06 -20.24
N VAL A 216 18.14 -2.81 -20.01
CA VAL A 216 18.87 -3.19 -18.80
C VAL A 216 18.25 -2.40 -17.65
N ASN A 217 17.12 -2.87 -17.14
CA ASN A 217 16.50 -2.33 -15.96
C ASN A 217 17.07 -3.08 -14.76
N ALA A 218 17.61 -2.31 -13.80
CA ALA A 218 17.98 -2.77 -12.48
C ALA A 218 16.90 -3.72 -11.96
N ILE A 219 17.33 -4.90 -11.49
CA ILE A 219 16.43 -5.92 -11.02
C ILE A 219 15.98 -5.50 -9.63
N ASP A 220 14.93 -4.70 -9.59
CA ASP A 220 14.33 -4.25 -8.36
C ASP A 220 13.49 -5.41 -7.77
N TYR A 221 14.18 -6.25 -7.00
CA TYR A 221 13.58 -7.33 -6.21
C TYR A 221 12.89 -6.72 -4.98
N GLY A 222 11.86 -5.91 -5.19
CA GLY A 222 11.22 -5.17 -4.12
C GLY A 222 9.79 -4.85 -4.47
N VAL A 223 8.95 -4.71 -3.45
CA VAL A 223 7.72 -3.92 -3.57
C VAL A 223 8.12 -2.60 -4.25
N LYS A 224 7.51 -2.26 -5.39
CA LYS A 224 7.77 -0.98 -6.08
C LYS A 224 7.74 0.14 -5.05
N GLU A 225 8.68 1.08 -5.15
CA GLU A 225 8.72 2.27 -4.32
C GLU A 225 7.29 2.84 -4.18
N HIS A 226 6.75 2.76 -2.96
CA HIS A 226 5.46 3.33 -2.56
C HIS A 226 4.21 2.73 -3.27
N PRO A 227 3.76 1.50 -2.92
CA PRO A 227 2.51 0.97 -3.44
C PRO A 227 1.33 1.87 -3.03
N LYS A 228 0.36 2.01 -3.94
CA LYS A 228 -0.79 2.90 -3.77
C LYS A 228 -2.11 2.18 -3.93
N ILE A 229 -3.12 2.65 -3.23
CA ILE A 229 -4.51 2.23 -3.38
C ILE A 229 -5.42 3.45 -3.46
N SER A 230 -6.27 3.51 -4.48
CA SER A 230 -7.30 4.53 -4.66
C SER A 230 -8.68 3.94 -4.40
N PHE A 231 -9.52 4.65 -3.65
CA PHE A 231 -10.89 4.23 -3.32
C PHE A 231 -11.89 4.93 -4.24
N VAL A 232 -13.03 4.29 -4.46
CA VAL A 232 -14.21 4.98 -5.01
C VAL A 232 -14.79 5.92 -3.95
N ASP A 233 -15.63 6.86 -4.37
CA ASP A 233 -16.33 7.74 -3.44
C ASP A 233 -17.35 6.93 -2.59
N ASP A 234 -17.66 7.43 -1.39
CA ASP A 234 -18.67 6.88 -0.47
C ASP A 234 -18.43 5.44 0.05
N VAL A 235 -17.17 4.98 0.06
CA VAL A 235 -16.83 3.72 0.75
C VAL A 235 -16.99 3.92 2.26
N ASP A 236 -17.77 3.05 2.91
CA ASP A 236 -17.97 3.13 4.35
C ASP A 236 -16.66 2.87 5.11
N GLN A 237 -16.56 3.43 6.31
CA GLN A 237 -15.30 3.42 7.05
C GLN A 237 -14.86 2.00 7.46
N LEU A 238 -15.80 1.09 7.73
CA LEU A 238 -15.50 -0.28 8.14
C LEU A 238 -14.95 -1.09 6.97
N LEU A 239 -15.53 -0.91 5.78
CA LEU A 239 -15.04 -1.52 4.56
C LEU A 239 -13.70 -0.94 4.12
N MET A 240 -13.50 0.37 4.27
CA MET A 240 -12.21 1.01 4.03
C MET A 240 -11.12 0.43 4.94
N ASP A 241 -11.42 0.28 6.23
CA ASP A 241 -10.52 -0.34 7.21
C ASP A 241 -10.14 -1.77 6.84
N LEU A 242 -11.14 -2.58 6.51
CA LEU A 242 -10.94 -3.94 6.04
C LEU A 242 -10.09 -3.97 4.76
N MET A 243 -10.37 -3.08 3.82
CA MET A 243 -9.66 -3.02 2.55
C MET A 243 -8.19 -2.66 2.76
N ILE A 244 -7.87 -1.74 3.68
CA ILE A 244 -6.49 -1.41 4.01
C ILE A 244 -5.78 -2.62 4.64
N ALA A 245 -6.44 -3.36 5.54
CA ALA A 245 -5.88 -4.58 6.12
C ALA A 245 -5.59 -5.66 5.06
N VAL A 246 -6.55 -5.91 4.18
CA VAL A 246 -6.42 -6.86 3.06
C VAL A 246 -5.31 -6.44 2.08
N TRP A 247 -5.21 -5.15 1.77
CA TRP A 247 -4.16 -4.60 0.93
C TRP A 247 -2.77 -4.75 1.57
N CYS A 248 -2.64 -4.55 2.89
CA CYS A 248 -1.41 -4.79 3.63
C CYS A 248 -1.01 -6.27 3.58
N ALA A 249 -1.95 -7.19 3.84
CA ALA A 249 -1.71 -8.63 3.78
C ALA A 249 -1.21 -9.07 2.39
N LYS A 250 -1.83 -8.57 1.33
CA LYS A 250 -1.39 -8.84 -0.04
C LYS A 250 -0.02 -8.24 -0.35
N THR A 251 0.23 -6.99 0.05
CA THR A 251 1.55 -6.36 -0.14
C THR A 251 2.63 -7.12 0.60
N TRP A 252 2.30 -7.68 1.77
CA TRP A 252 3.19 -8.52 2.55
C TRP A 252 3.49 -9.86 1.88
N TYR A 253 2.49 -10.52 1.28
CA TYR A 253 2.71 -11.69 0.43
C TYR A 253 3.71 -11.37 -0.69
N CYS A 254 3.50 -10.24 -1.35
CA CYS A 254 4.34 -9.78 -2.44
C CYS A 254 5.79 -9.50 -2.01
N ALA A 255 5.98 -8.83 -0.87
CA ALA A 255 7.31 -8.60 -0.28
C ALA A 255 8.03 -9.91 0.09
N THR A 256 7.29 -10.94 0.49
CA THR A 256 7.87 -12.21 0.97
C THR A 256 8.14 -13.20 -0.17
N TYR A 257 7.19 -13.34 -1.09
CA TYR A 257 7.16 -14.42 -2.08
C TYR A 257 7.20 -13.90 -3.52
N GLY A 258 6.73 -12.68 -3.77
CA GLY A 258 6.78 -12.05 -5.09
C GLY A 258 8.22 -11.92 -5.60
N ALA A 259 9.12 -11.41 -4.76
CA ALA A 259 10.55 -11.29 -5.07
C ALA A 259 11.22 -12.65 -5.35
N LYS A 260 10.81 -13.71 -4.64
CA LYS A 260 11.40 -15.07 -4.79
C LYS A 260 10.98 -15.78 -6.08
N SER A 261 9.83 -15.42 -6.65
CA SER A 261 9.32 -16.02 -7.89
C SER A 261 9.99 -15.49 -9.16
N ALA A 262 10.72 -14.37 -9.07
CA ALA A 262 11.57 -13.84 -10.14
C ALA A 262 12.96 -14.51 -10.15
N ARG A 263 13.02 -15.84 -9.97
CA ARG A 263 14.26 -16.56 -10.31
C ARG A 263 14.47 -16.36 -11.81
N PRO A 264 15.63 -15.82 -12.24
CA PRO A 264 15.93 -15.69 -13.66
C PRO A 264 15.76 -17.07 -14.29
N THR A 265 15.08 -17.12 -15.43
CA THR A 265 14.98 -18.37 -16.18
C THR A 265 16.38 -18.90 -16.47
N MET A 266 16.57 -20.22 -16.61
CA MET A 266 17.90 -20.80 -16.87
C MET A 266 18.59 -20.12 -18.08
N LYS A 267 17.81 -19.65 -19.06
CA LYS A 267 18.29 -18.85 -20.20
C LYS A 267 18.82 -17.46 -19.79
N GLU A 268 18.16 -16.76 -18.89
CA GLU A 268 18.64 -15.48 -18.34
C GLU A 268 19.85 -15.67 -17.43
N ALA A 269 19.90 -16.76 -16.65
CA ALA A 269 21.06 -17.09 -15.84
C ALA A 269 22.29 -17.42 -16.71
N VAL A 270 22.11 -18.22 -17.78
CA VAL A 270 23.18 -18.53 -18.75
C VAL A 270 23.65 -17.28 -19.49
N ASN A 271 22.74 -16.39 -19.90
CA ASN A 271 23.13 -15.13 -20.52
C ASN A 271 23.90 -14.21 -19.57
N ARG A 272 23.58 -14.21 -18.26
CA ARG A 272 24.37 -13.47 -17.26
C ARG A 272 25.79 -14.04 -17.11
N VAL A 273 25.94 -15.37 -17.12
CA VAL A 273 27.27 -16.01 -17.08
C VAL A 273 28.08 -15.64 -18.32
N ARG A 274 27.45 -15.68 -19.51
CA ARG A 274 28.12 -15.34 -20.77
C ARG A 274 28.55 -13.87 -20.82
N LEU A 275 27.67 -12.93 -20.46
CA LEU A 275 27.99 -11.51 -20.42
C LEU A 275 29.06 -11.18 -19.36
N GLY A 276 29.06 -11.90 -18.23
CA GLY A 276 30.13 -11.79 -17.22
C GLY A 276 31.49 -12.31 -17.69
N GLN A 277 31.51 -13.35 -18.53
CA GLN A 277 32.74 -13.88 -19.15
C GLN A 277 33.30 -12.92 -20.21
N GLU A 278 32.43 -12.27 -21.00
CA GLU A 278 32.84 -11.26 -21.98
C GLU A 278 33.40 -10.00 -21.30
N ALA A 279 32.81 -9.56 -20.18
CA ALA A 279 33.29 -8.41 -19.42
C ALA A 279 34.61 -8.65 -18.67
N THR A 280 34.95 -9.90 -18.36
CA THR A 280 36.19 -10.25 -17.63
C THR A 280 37.34 -10.68 -18.55
N GLY A 281 37.16 -10.63 -19.87
CA GLY A 281 38.21 -10.92 -20.84
C GLY A 281 38.74 -12.37 -20.81
N ARG A 282 38.08 -13.28 -20.07
CA ARG A 282 38.46 -14.70 -20.04
C ARG A 282 37.85 -15.43 -21.23
N SER A 283 38.50 -15.27 -22.38
CA SER A 283 38.28 -16.14 -23.54
C SER A 283 38.74 -17.54 -23.19
N ILE A 284 37.79 -18.48 -23.04
CA ILE A 284 38.11 -19.91 -22.94
C ILE A 284 38.46 -20.37 -24.36
N SER A 285 39.74 -20.29 -24.71
CA SER A 285 40.29 -20.91 -25.91
C SER A 285 40.02 -22.40 -25.84
N LYS A 286 39.16 -22.90 -26.73
CA LYS A 286 38.98 -24.34 -26.94
C LYS A 286 40.32 -24.91 -27.39
N ALA A 287 41.03 -25.60 -26.50
CA ALA A 287 42.12 -26.47 -26.88
C ALA A 287 41.53 -27.62 -27.70
N ALA A 288 41.80 -27.60 -29.01
CA ALA A 288 41.58 -28.74 -29.87
C ALA A 288 42.61 -29.80 -29.48
N ILE A 289 42.14 -30.91 -28.92
CA ILE A 289 42.94 -32.13 -28.76
C ILE A 289 42.76 -32.89 -30.08
N TRP A 290 43.85 -32.96 -30.86
CA TRP A 290 44.09 -33.98 -31.87
C TRP A 290 45.27 -34.81 -31.38
#